data_AF-A3LZN8-F1
#
_entry.id   AF-A3LZN8-F1
#
_cell.length_a   1.000
_cell.length_b   1.000
_cell.length_c   1.000
_cell.angle_alpha   90.00
_cell.angle_beta   90.00
_cell.angle_gamma   90.00
#
_symmetry.space_group_name_H-M   'P 1'
#
loop_
_entity.id
_entity.type
_entity.pdbx_description
1 polymer ?
#
loop_
_entity_poly.entity_id
_entity_poly.type
_entity_poly.pdbx_seq_one_letter_code
_entity_poly.pdbx_strand_id
1 'polypeptide(L)'
;MLLFRCLARAFLFASVALALTISHPQVTRGSINLSFGDLTIKSGSFWSIFDNNISIFKGDIRVKKNAGLFITSTNKLIGLKVELYAGKGSIKNEGLIVFNSLVSLTPSFYKLIGKSFTNKGEIFLISSGCALPTAALLAPKWKNTGSITFYQAKRNNGIVSLGSPGSKIENKGQICLFNQLYKQTTRIVGSGCITADQDSSVFFSNCLMDIDRKQTVYLADSKSSVRAVAIAKPRTFRIAGFGNGNKIGLDLPLFKLLSSPFSYNSRTGILSLRIKGNWGQDFDIGLGYDSRLFKVTTDTSLGLLSVPWGAVKYEGPVPNKQIPSNCRPCKPFPPAPTTTTTTKACSPKSTTSLTTSKTSSPKPTTTSTTSNAQTTITTTWTGTTTRTITETDTPGGTDTVIVEEPTTSNTQ
;
A
#
# COMPACT_ATOMS: atom_id res chain seq x y z
N MET A 1 23.07 -61.27 -32.07
CA MET A 1 22.36 -61.62 -30.82
C MET A 1 23.26 -61.19 -29.67
N LEU A 2 23.03 -60.13 -28.91
CA LEU A 2 21.95 -59.17 -28.76
C LEU A 2 22.69 -57.96 -28.12
N LEU A 3 22.73 -56.79 -28.76
CA LEU A 3 21.83 -55.68 -28.40
C LEU A 3 21.38 -55.71 -26.93
N PHE A 4 21.50 -54.57 -26.25
CA PHE A 4 21.05 -54.29 -24.87
C PHE A 4 22.03 -54.61 -23.73
N ARG A 5 23.06 -53.80 -23.56
CA ARG A 5 23.39 -53.29 -22.20
C ARG A 5 23.71 -51.79 -22.24
N CYS A 6 22.64 -51.06 -22.48
CA CYS A 6 22.30 -49.75 -21.91
C CYS A 6 23.36 -48.64 -22.02
N LEU A 7 23.33 -47.99 -23.18
CA LEU A 7 23.22 -46.53 -23.26
C LEU A 7 22.21 -46.01 -22.23
N ALA A 8 22.68 -45.68 -21.03
CA ALA A 8 21.92 -44.91 -20.05
C ALA A 8 22.88 -43.99 -19.29
N ARG A 9 23.76 -43.28 -20.00
CA ARG A 9 24.21 -41.97 -19.52
C ARG A 9 23.02 -41.04 -19.66
N ALA A 10 22.14 -41.10 -18.66
CA ALA A 10 21.15 -40.08 -18.42
C ALA A 10 21.89 -38.75 -18.35
N PHE A 11 21.82 -37.97 -19.42
CA PHE A 11 22.07 -36.54 -19.36
C PHE A 11 21.06 -35.98 -18.36
N LEU A 12 21.46 -35.90 -17.08
CA LEU A 12 20.86 -34.97 -16.14
C LEU A 12 21.22 -33.58 -16.68
N PHE A 13 20.41 -33.07 -17.61
CA PHE A 13 20.33 -31.64 -17.87
C PHE A 13 19.73 -31.02 -16.60
N ALA A 14 20.58 -30.76 -15.61
CA ALA A 14 20.27 -29.78 -14.59
C ALA A 14 20.04 -28.47 -15.35
N SER A 15 18.78 -28.06 -15.47
CA SER A 15 18.43 -26.76 -16.01
C SER A 15 19.04 -25.70 -15.08
N VAL A 16 20.23 -25.21 -15.40
CA VAL A 16 20.87 -24.13 -14.65
C VAL A 16 20.05 -22.87 -14.93
N ALA A 17 19.19 -22.48 -13.99
CA ALA A 17 18.46 -21.23 -14.09
C ALA A 17 19.47 -20.07 -13.95
N LEU A 18 19.73 -19.36 -15.04
CA LEU A 18 20.63 -18.20 -15.07
C LEU A 18 20.09 -17.08 -14.18
N ALA A 19 20.92 -16.49 -13.32
CA ALA A 19 20.54 -15.29 -12.57
C ALA A 19 20.54 -14.06 -13.49
N LEU A 20 19.59 -13.14 -13.29
CA LEU A 20 19.48 -11.87 -14.01
C LEU A 20 19.85 -10.70 -13.10
N THR A 21 20.77 -9.84 -13.57
CA THR A 21 21.18 -8.63 -12.85
C THR A 21 20.92 -7.38 -13.67
N ILE A 22 20.10 -6.48 -13.14
CA ILE A 22 19.77 -5.20 -13.76
C ILE A 22 20.70 -4.13 -13.19
N SER A 23 21.69 -3.73 -13.99
CA SER A 23 22.70 -2.74 -13.59
C SER A 23 22.42 -1.34 -14.11
N HIS A 24 21.56 -1.19 -15.13
CA HIS A 24 21.15 0.09 -15.71
C HIS A 24 19.63 0.16 -15.85
N PRO A 25 19.03 1.37 -15.75
CA PRO A 25 17.61 1.58 -16.00
C PRO A 25 17.14 0.91 -17.29
N GLN A 26 16.06 0.13 -17.20
CA GLN A 26 15.47 -0.49 -18.38
C GLN A 26 13.94 -0.53 -18.28
N VAL A 27 13.32 -0.35 -19.44
CA VAL A 27 11.88 -0.45 -19.65
C VAL A 27 11.63 -1.57 -20.65
N THR A 28 10.72 -2.48 -20.32
CA THR A 28 10.36 -3.62 -21.17
C THR A 28 8.86 -3.66 -21.31
N ARG A 29 8.37 -4.04 -22.49
CA ARG A 29 6.93 -4.15 -22.77
C ARG A 29 6.60 -5.53 -23.33
N GLY A 30 5.41 -6.00 -23.01
CA GLY A 30 4.86 -7.25 -23.50
C GLY A 30 5.34 -8.47 -22.73
N SER A 31 5.13 -9.64 -23.34
CA SER A 31 5.37 -10.94 -22.73
C SER A 31 6.86 -11.21 -22.57
N ILE A 32 7.31 -11.34 -21.33
CA ILE A 32 8.67 -11.71 -20.98
C ILE A 32 8.68 -12.90 -20.02
N ASN A 33 9.61 -13.82 -20.25
CA ASN A 33 9.76 -14.97 -19.38
C ASN A 33 10.61 -14.60 -18.15
N LEU A 34 9.97 -14.49 -16.99
CA LEU A 34 10.64 -14.23 -15.71
C LEU A 34 11.10 -15.53 -14.99
N SER A 35 10.95 -16.69 -15.63
CA SER A 35 11.32 -18.00 -15.09
C SER A 35 12.82 -18.30 -15.13
N PHE A 36 13.65 -17.28 -14.92
CA PHE A 36 15.08 -17.41 -14.72
C PHE A 36 15.41 -17.61 -13.23
N GLY A 37 16.69 -17.66 -12.88
CA GLY A 37 17.17 -17.82 -11.51
C GLY A 37 16.94 -16.57 -10.66
N ASP A 38 17.94 -16.15 -9.91
CA ASP A 38 17.83 -14.97 -9.05
C ASP A 38 17.68 -13.67 -9.86
N LEU A 39 16.81 -12.76 -9.43
CA LEU A 39 16.72 -11.38 -9.90
C LEU A 39 17.45 -10.44 -8.93
N THR A 40 18.39 -9.65 -9.43
CA THR A 40 18.97 -8.54 -8.66
C THR A 40 18.87 -7.22 -9.42
N ILE A 41 18.30 -6.18 -8.81
CA ILE A 41 18.32 -4.81 -9.33
C ILE A 41 19.30 -3.99 -8.50
N LYS A 42 20.37 -3.49 -9.13
CA LYS A 42 21.43 -2.72 -8.45
C LYS A 42 20.97 -1.31 -8.10
N SER A 43 21.65 -0.71 -7.11
CA SER A 43 21.42 0.68 -6.70
C SER A 43 21.58 1.64 -7.88
N GLY A 44 20.71 2.63 -7.98
CA GLY A 44 20.70 3.61 -9.07
C GLY A 44 20.05 3.11 -10.37
N SER A 45 19.46 1.92 -10.35
CA SER A 45 18.83 1.30 -11.52
C SER A 45 17.37 0.93 -11.24
N PHE A 46 16.58 0.72 -12.29
CA PHE A 46 15.26 0.14 -12.18
C PHE A 46 14.95 -0.79 -13.34
N TRP A 47 13.98 -1.67 -13.13
CA TRP A 47 13.33 -2.40 -14.21
C TRP A 47 11.84 -2.14 -14.19
N SER A 48 11.33 -1.56 -15.27
CA SER A 48 9.92 -1.29 -15.46
C SER A 48 9.37 -2.19 -16.55
N ILE A 49 8.45 -3.09 -16.19
CA ILE A 49 7.86 -4.08 -17.09
C ILE A 49 6.39 -3.70 -17.29
N PHE A 50 5.98 -3.47 -18.53
CA PHE A 50 4.60 -3.20 -18.90
C PHE A 50 3.97 -4.39 -19.60
N ASP A 51 2.72 -4.69 -19.26
CA ASP A 51 1.86 -5.66 -19.95
C ASP A 51 2.43 -7.08 -20.02
N ASN A 52 3.20 -7.45 -19.00
CA ASN A 52 3.60 -8.84 -18.78
C ASN A 52 2.58 -9.55 -17.89
N ASN A 53 1.54 -10.10 -18.53
CA ASN A 53 0.38 -10.69 -17.86
C ASN A 53 0.75 -11.72 -16.79
N ILE A 54 1.75 -12.57 -17.05
CA ILE A 54 2.20 -13.63 -16.15
C ILE A 54 3.69 -13.44 -15.83
N SER A 55 3.96 -13.17 -14.57
CA SER A 55 5.29 -12.89 -14.02
C SER A 55 5.61 -13.91 -12.93
N ILE A 56 6.29 -15.00 -13.28
CA ILE A 56 6.66 -16.08 -12.34
C ILE A 56 8.15 -16.03 -12.08
N PHE A 57 8.55 -15.65 -10.86
CA PHE A 57 9.95 -15.67 -10.41
C PHE A 57 10.30 -17.03 -9.82
N LYS A 58 11.41 -17.65 -10.23
CA LYS A 58 11.85 -18.96 -9.69
C LYS A 58 12.97 -18.85 -8.64
N GLY A 59 13.80 -17.81 -8.69
CA GLY A 59 14.88 -17.54 -7.73
C GLY A 59 14.57 -16.41 -6.75
N ASP A 60 15.60 -15.94 -6.06
CA ASP A 60 15.50 -14.81 -5.13
C ASP A 60 15.26 -13.49 -5.86
N ILE A 61 14.42 -12.61 -5.29
CA ILE A 61 14.21 -11.24 -5.76
C ILE A 61 14.94 -10.29 -4.82
N ARG A 62 15.96 -9.59 -5.33
CA ARG A 62 16.77 -8.63 -4.57
C ARG A 62 16.71 -7.25 -5.20
N VAL A 63 16.02 -6.32 -4.54
CA VAL A 63 15.95 -4.91 -4.96
C VAL A 63 16.78 -4.08 -3.98
N LYS A 64 17.89 -3.52 -4.45
CA LYS A 64 18.81 -2.75 -3.61
C LYS A 64 18.25 -1.36 -3.26
N LYS A 65 18.88 -0.69 -2.29
CA LYS A 65 18.57 0.72 -1.98
C LYS A 65 18.69 1.57 -3.24
N ASN A 66 17.80 2.55 -3.40
CA ASN A 66 17.72 3.41 -4.59
C ASN A 66 17.53 2.63 -5.90
N ALA A 67 16.91 1.45 -5.84
CA ALA A 67 16.56 0.65 -7.00
C ALA A 67 15.05 0.38 -7.07
N GLY A 68 14.53 0.07 -8.26
CA GLY A 68 13.09 -0.14 -8.47
C GLY A 68 12.74 -1.37 -9.31
N LEU A 69 11.73 -2.14 -8.90
CA LEU A 69 11.06 -3.15 -9.71
C LEU A 69 9.61 -2.75 -9.92
N PHE A 70 9.19 -2.57 -11.17
CA PHE A 70 7.82 -2.22 -11.53
C PHE A 70 7.26 -3.27 -12.49
N ILE A 71 6.04 -3.73 -12.22
CA ILE A 71 5.24 -4.55 -13.15
C ILE A 71 3.87 -3.89 -13.25
N THR A 72 3.55 -3.34 -14.42
CA THR A 72 2.36 -2.52 -14.63
C THR A 72 1.52 -3.08 -15.77
N SER A 73 0.23 -3.27 -15.56
CA SER A 73 -0.72 -3.51 -16.65
C SER A 73 -1.30 -2.17 -17.10
N THR A 74 -1.29 -1.95 -18.40
CA THR A 74 -2.06 -0.90 -19.08
C THR A 74 -3.30 -1.48 -19.77
N ASN A 75 -3.48 -2.80 -19.70
CA ASN A 75 -4.59 -3.52 -20.33
C ASN A 75 -5.79 -3.63 -19.38
N LYS A 76 -6.96 -3.16 -19.85
CA LYS A 76 -8.23 -3.23 -19.09
C LYS A 76 -8.80 -4.64 -19.01
N LEU A 77 -8.46 -5.52 -19.93
CA LEU A 77 -9.05 -6.85 -20.06
C LEU A 77 -8.23 -7.95 -19.39
N ILE A 78 -6.98 -7.67 -18.99
CA ILE A 78 -6.09 -8.68 -18.41
C ILE A 78 -5.42 -8.16 -17.14
N GLY A 79 -5.61 -8.90 -16.05
CA GLY A 79 -5.07 -8.60 -14.73
C GLY A 79 -3.66 -9.16 -14.59
N LEU A 80 -2.82 -8.48 -13.82
CA LEU A 80 -1.47 -8.98 -13.56
C LEU A 80 -1.49 -10.22 -12.66
N LYS A 81 -0.78 -11.26 -13.08
CA LYS A 81 -0.42 -12.41 -12.27
C LYS A 81 1.07 -12.34 -11.93
N VAL A 82 1.40 -12.08 -10.67
CA VAL A 82 2.79 -12.05 -10.17
C VAL A 82 2.96 -13.09 -9.07
N GLU A 83 3.86 -14.03 -9.30
CA GLU A 83 4.12 -15.17 -8.43
C GLU A 83 5.60 -15.31 -8.12
N LEU A 84 5.89 -15.72 -6.89
CA LEU A 84 7.19 -16.26 -6.52
C LEU A 84 7.01 -17.77 -6.33
N TYR A 85 7.75 -18.56 -7.12
CA TYR A 85 7.61 -20.01 -7.17
C TYR A 85 7.76 -20.61 -5.76
N ALA A 86 6.72 -21.33 -5.36
CA ALA A 86 6.45 -21.69 -3.98
C ALA A 86 7.66 -22.28 -3.26
N GLY A 87 8.19 -21.53 -2.30
CA GLY A 87 9.19 -22.01 -1.35
C GLY A 87 10.59 -22.20 -1.91
N LYS A 88 10.91 -21.73 -3.13
CA LYS A 88 12.29 -21.79 -3.67
C LYS A 88 13.06 -20.50 -3.47
N GLY A 89 12.46 -19.37 -3.85
CA GLY A 89 13.08 -18.03 -3.75
C GLY A 89 12.74 -17.29 -2.46
N SER A 90 13.43 -16.18 -2.24
CA SER A 90 13.24 -15.22 -1.16
C SER A 90 13.09 -13.80 -1.70
N ILE A 91 12.43 -12.93 -0.95
CA ILE A 91 12.33 -11.51 -1.28
C ILE A 91 13.17 -10.70 -0.30
N LYS A 92 14.12 -9.92 -0.82
CA LYS A 92 14.87 -8.93 -0.08
C LYS A 92 14.75 -7.56 -0.76
N ASN A 93 13.93 -6.69 -0.17
CA ASN A 93 13.68 -5.36 -0.69
C ASN A 93 14.30 -4.28 0.21
N GLU A 94 15.19 -3.46 -0.35
CA GLU A 94 15.73 -2.23 0.23
C GLU A 94 15.40 -0.99 -0.61
N GLY A 95 14.75 -1.18 -1.77
CA GLY A 95 14.35 -0.13 -2.70
C GLY A 95 12.83 -0.07 -2.85
N LEU A 96 12.34 -0.06 -4.09
CA LEU A 96 10.93 0.10 -4.42
C LEU A 96 10.44 -1.09 -5.25
N ILE A 97 9.32 -1.70 -4.86
CA ILE A 97 8.60 -2.71 -5.65
C ILE A 97 7.18 -2.22 -5.87
N VAL A 98 6.73 -2.16 -7.12
CA VAL A 98 5.37 -1.75 -7.48
C VAL A 98 4.78 -2.74 -8.46
N PHE A 99 3.69 -3.39 -8.06
CA PHE A 99 2.84 -4.17 -8.97
C PHE A 99 1.53 -3.43 -9.12
N ASN A 100 1.22 -3.02 -10.35
CA ASN A 100 0.10 -2.14 -10.63
C ASN A 100 -0.81 -2.70 -11.71
N SER A 101 -1.99 -3.16 -11.29
CA SER A 101 -3.07 -3.63 -12.14
C SER A 101 -4.34 -2.78 -11.97
N LEU A 102 -4.18 -1.49 -11.64
CA LEU A 102 -5.29 -0.58 -11.31
C LEU A 102 -6.31 -0.43 -12.44
N VAL A 103 -5.86 -0.40 -13.69
CA VAL A 103 -6.74 -0.21 -14.86
C VAL A 103 -7.48 -1.47 -15.28
N SER A 104 -7.10 -2.64 -14.75
CA SER A 104 -7.65 -3.93 -15.19
C SER A 104 -9.00 -4.21 -14.55
N LEU A 105 -9.97 -4.64 -15.34
CA LEU A 105 -11.31 -5.03 -14.89
C LEU A 105 -11.36 -6.50 -14.45
N THR A 106 -10.30 -7.27 -14.70
CA THR A 106 -10.16 -8.67 -14.28
C THR A 106 -9.29 -8.77 -13.02
N PRO A 107 -9.36 -9.88 -12.25
CA PRO A 107 -8.71 -9.93 -10.95
C PRO A 107 -7.19 -9.97 -11.09
N SER A 108 -6.50 -9.15 -10.29
CA SER A 108 -5.06 -9.27 -10.11
C SER A 108 -4.71 -10.40 -9.15
N PHE A 109 -3.60 -11.08 -9.42
CA PHE A 109 -3.12 -12.20 -8.61
C PHE A 109 -1.67 -11.96 -8.17
N TYR A 110 -1.49 -11.48 -6.95
CA TYR A 110 -0.18 -11.29 -6.33
C TYR A 110 0.01 -12.34 -5.24
N LYS A 111 0.66 -13.46 -5.59
CA LYS A 111 0.91 -14.57 -4.65
C LYS A 111 2.40 -14.88 -4.58
N LEU A 112 3.08 -14.18 -3.69
CA LEU A 112 4.51 -14.30 -3.48
C LEU A 112 4.76 -15.28 -2.32
N ILE A 113 5.14 -16.52 -2.65
CA ILE A 113 5.39 -17.59 -1.67
C ILE A 113 6.88 -17.91 -1.63
N GLY A 114 7.58 -17.36 -0.65
CA GLY A 114 9.03 -17.49 -0.52
C GLY A 114 9.48 -18.29 0.71
N LYS A 115 10.76 -18.66 0.72
CA LYS A 115 11.46 -19.17 1.92
C LYS A 115 11.61 -18.08 2.98
N SER A 116 11.86 -16.85 2.54
CA SER A 116 11.95 -15.68 3.41
C SER A 116 11.46 -14.41 2.71
N PHE A 117 10.98 -13.47 3.51
CA PHE A 117 10.53 -12.15 3.10
C PHE A 117 11.16 -11.13 4.05
N THR A 118 11.93 -10.20 3.49
CA THR A 118 12.51 -9.06 4.22
C THR A 118 12.28 -7.78 3.43
N ASN A 119 11.51 -6.85 4.01
CA ASN A 119 11.27 -5.54 3.46
C ASN A 119 11.83 -4.44 4.36
N LYS A 120 12.79 -3.66 3.84
CA LYS A 120 13.29 -2.41 4.40
C LYS A 120 12.92 -1.19 3.55
N GLY A 121 12.56 -1.42 2.29
CA GLY A 121 12.12 -0.40 1.34
C GLY A 121 10.61 -0.25 1.30
N GLU A 122 10.07 -0.03 0.11
CA GLU A 122 8.65 0.22 -0.14
C GLU A 122 8.09 -0.81 -1.11
N ILE A 123 6.90 -1.33 -0.81
CA ILE A 123 6.17 -2.28 -1.66
C ILE A 123 4.76 -1.75 -1.88
N PHE A 124 4.29 -1.74 -3.13
CA PHE A 124 2.96 -1.33 -3.52
C PHE A 124 2.30 -2.44 -4.35
N LEU A 125 1.20 -2.99 -3.86
CA LEU A 125 0.38 -3.98 -4.55
C LEU A 125 -0.99 -3.34 -4.86
N ILE A 126 -1.17 -2.94 -6.12
CA ILE A 126 -2.26 -2.07 -6.56
C ILE A 126 -3.19 -2.85 -7.49
N SER A 127 -4.47 -2.86 -7.17
CA SER A 127 -5.52 -3.54 -7.93
C SER A 127 -6.73 -2.63 -8.17
N SER A 128 -7.55 -2.93 -9.17
CA SER A 128 -8.82 -2.22 -9.37
C SER A 128 -9.85 -2.58 -8.29
N GLY A 129 -9.86 -3.85 -7.88
CA GLY A 129 -10.88 -4.42 -7.03
C GLY A 129 -12.22 -4.69 -7.72
N CYS A 130 -12.27 -4.63 -9.07
CA CYS A 130 -13.47 -4.97 -9.85
C CYS A 130 -13.87 -6.45 -9.72
N ALA A 131 -12.88 -7.33 -9.67
CA ALA A 131 -13.03 -8.75 -9.40
C ALA A 131 -12.16 -9.14 -8.19
N LEU A 132 -12.38 -10.34 -7.63
CA LEU A 132 -11.75 -10.79 -6.39
C LEU A 132 -10.22 -10.93 -6.53
N PRO A 133 -9.40 -10.01 -5.98
CA PRO A 133 -7.96 -10.07 -6.14
C PRO A 133 -7.35 -11.01 -5.11
N THR A 134 -6.14 -11.51 -5.42
CA THR A 134 -5.29 -12.18 -4.44
C THR A 134 -4.11 -11.27 -4.09
N ALA A 135 -3.88 -11.03 -2.80
CA ALA A 135 -2.72 -10.31 -2.31
C ALA A 135 -2.08 -11.06 -1.12
N ALA A 136 -1.02 -11.79 -1.39
CA ALA A 136 -0.40 -12.68 -0.42
C ALA A 136 1.14 -12.56 -0.45
N LEU A 137 1.72 -12.20 0.71
CA LEU A 137 3.16 -12.17 0.97
C LEU A 137 3.50 -13.25 2.00
N LEU A 138 3.72 -14.48 1.52
CA LEU A 138 3.80 -15.67 2.36
C LEU A 138 5.25 -16.14 2.49
N ALA A 139 5.73 -16.22 3.72
CA ALA A 139 7.01 -16.83 4.05
C ALA A 139 7.04 -17.24 5.54
N PRO A 140 7.78 -18.30 5.92
CA PRO A 140 7.97 -18.67 7.32
C PRO A 140 8.89 -17.69 8.06
N LYS A 141 9.86 -17.09 7.37
CA LYS A 141 10.69 -16.00 7.88
C LYS A 141 10.21 -14.69 7.28
N TRP A 142 9.50 -13.88 8.05
CA TRP A 142 8.84 -12.67 7.55
C TRP A 142 9.19 -11.44 8.39
N LYS A 143 9.77 -10.42 7.76
CA LYS A 143 10.17 -9.17 8.41
C LYS A 143 9.86 -7.95 7.57
N ASN A 144 9.25 -6.95 8.18
CA ASN A 144 9.02 -5.64 7.61
C ASN A 144 9.54 -4.54 8.57
N THR A 145 10.47 -3.72 8.11
CA THR A 145 10.87 -2.45 8.74
C THR A 145 10.63 -1.25 7.83
N GLY A 146 10.20 -1.49 6.58
CA GLY A 146 9.86 -0.47 5.59
C GLY A 146 8.35 -0.22 5.52
N SER A 147 7.84 0.05 4.33
CA SER A 147 6.41 0.24 4.06
C SER A 147 5.87 -0.80 3.10
N ILE A 148 4.65 -1.29 3.34
CA ILE A 148 3.90 -2.16 2.42
C ILE A 148 2.50 -1.59 2.26
N THR A 149 2.11 -1.27 1.03
CA THR A 149 0.79 -0.74 0.72
C THR A 149 0.02 -1.72 -0.15
N PHE A 150 -1.16 -2.10 0.33
CA PHE A 150 -2.16 -2.83 -0.42
C PHE A 150 -3.28 -1.87 -0.78
N TYR A 151 -3.49 -1.66 -2.08
CA TYR A 151 -4.50 -0.73 -2.56
C TYR A 151 -5.47 -1.43 -3.49
N GLN A 152 -6.75 -1.17 -3.28
CA GLN A 152 -7.75 -1.38 -4.32
C GLN A 152 -8.64 -0.16 -4.50
N ALA A 153 -9.01 0.14 -5.73
CA ALA A 153 -9.90 1.26 -6.02
C ALA A 153 -11.32 1.02 -5.52
N LYS A 154 -11.77 -0.24 -5.52
CA LYS A 154 -13.09 -0.65 -5.03
C LYS A 154 -12.98 -1.76 -3.98
N ARG A 155 -13.69 -1.60 -2.87
CA ARG A 155 -13.85 -2.61 -1.82
C ARG A 155 -14.54 -3.88 -2.37
N ASN A 156 -13.93 -5.03 -2.09
CA ASN A 156 -14.46 -6.36 -2.38
C ASN A 156 -14.08 -7.36 -1.26
N ASN A 157 -14.42 -8.64 -1.44
CA ASN A 157 -14.15 -9.72 -0.48
C ASN A 157 -12.69 -10.24 -0.49
N GLY A 158 -11.78 -9.59 -1.22
CA GLY A 158 -10.38 -9.97 -1.33
C GLY A 158 -9.66 -9.88 0.01
N ILE A 159 -8.80 -10.85 0.28
CA ILE A 159 -8.10 -10.98 1.57
C ILE A 159 -6.61 -10.77 1.38
N VAL A 160 -6.06 -9.85 2.16
CA VAL A 160 -4.62 -9.70 2.34
C VAL A 160 -4.11 -10.77 3.31
N SER A 161 -3.11 -11.54 2.87
CA SER A 161 -2.48 -12.60 3.68
C SER A 161 -0.99 -12.33 3.86
N LEU A 162 -0.52 -12.37 5.12
CA LEU A 162 0.87 -12.04 5.48
C LEU A 162 1.47 -13.18 6.29
N GLY A 163 2.65 -13.64 5.89
CA GLY A 163 3.36 -14.75 6.53
C GLY A 163 2.68 -16.11 6.33
N SER A 164 3.39 -17.19 6.68
CA SER A 164 2.80 -18.54 6.65
C SER A 164 1.82 -18.71 7.81
N PRO A 165 0.60 -19.26 7.61
CA PRO A 165 -0.35 -19.50 8.69
C PRO A 165 0.26 -20.26 9.87
N GLY A 166 -0.05 -19.84 11.10
CA GLY A 166 0.51 -20.40 12.33
C GLY A 166 1.96 -19.98 12.64
N SER A 167 2.62 -19.24 11.74
CA SER A 167 3.98 -18.73 11.98
C SER A 167 3.97 -17.31 12.57
N LYS A 168 5.12 -16.64 12.54
CA LYS A 168 5.34 -15.30 13.08
C LYS A 168 5.73 -14.32 11.98
N ILE A 169 5.10 -13.15 11.97
CA ILE A 169 5.54 -11.97 11.22
C ILE A 169 6.17 -10.95 12.18
N GLU A 170 7.34 -10.40 11.84
CA GLU A 170 7.94 -9.26 12.54
C GLU A 170 7.63 -7.98 11.77
N ASN A 171 6.71 -7.15 12.29
CA ASN A 171 6.40 -5.84 11.73
C ASN A 171 6.91 -4.73 12.67
N LYS A 172 7.91 -3.99 12.20
CA LYS A 172 8.41 -2.75 12.83
C LYS A 172 8.23 -1.52 11.94
N GLY A 173 7.70 -1.74 10.74
CA GLY A 173 7.42 -0.70 9.76
C GLY A 173 5.93 -0.39 9.66
N GLN A 174 5.52 0.07 8.48
CA GLN A 174 4.16 0.46 8.16
C GLN A 174 3.53 -0.56 7.21
N ILE A 175 2.26 -0.89 7.44
CA ILE A 175 1.40 -1.59 6.49
C ILE A 175 0.18 -0.72 6.25
N CYS A 176 -0.16 -0.44 4.99
CA CYS A 176 -1.28 0.40 4.61
C CYS A 176 -2.30 -0.42 3.82
N LEU A 177 -3.56 -0.30 4.19
CA LEU A 177 -4.69 -1.01 3.61
C LEU A 177 -5.69 0.04 3.11
N PHE A 178 -5.98 0.02 1.81
CA PHE A 178 -7.00 0.87 1.20
C PHE A 178 -8.07 0.01 0.55
N ASN A 179 -9.30 0.12 1.03
CA ASN A 179 -10.40 -0.77 0.68
C ASN A 179 -10.06 -2.26 0.89
N GLN A 180 -9.19 -2.68 1.82
CA GLN A 180 -8.75 -4.09 1.94
C GLN A 180 -9.34 -4.81 3.16
N LEU A 181 -9.41 -6.15 3.11
CA LEU A 181 -9.61 -6.97 4.30
C LEU A 181 -8.29 -7.66 4.65
N TYR A 182 -7.71 -7.33 5.79
CA TYR A 182 -6.61 -8.09 6.36
C TYR A 182 -7.15 -9.11 7.37
N LYS A 183 -6.88 -10.39 7.14
CA LYS A 183 -7.22 -11.47 8.07
C LYS A 183 -5.95 -12.02 8.70
N GLN A 184 -5.80 -11.82 10.00
CA GLN A 184 -4.62 -12.26 10.73
C GLN A 184 -4.64 -13.79 10.94
N THR A 185 -3.60 -14.46 10.45
CA THR A 185 -3.37 -15.91 10.58
C THR A 185 -2.04 -16.25 11.26
N THR A 186 -1.28 -15.24 11.66
CA THR A 186 0.09 -15.33 12.17
C THR A 186 0.25 -14.58 13.49
N ARG A 187 1.23 -14.97 14.30
CA ARG A 187 1.69 -14.13 15.43
C ARG A 187 2.28 -12.83 14.87
N ILE A 188 1.91 -11.68 15.41
CA ILE A 188 2.46 -10.38 15.00
C ILE A 188 3.34 -9.86 16.13
N VAL A 189 4.64 -9.71 15.85
CA VAL A 189 5.59 -9.14 16.81
C VAL A 189 6.21 -7.86 16.30
N GLY A 190 6.63 -7.00 17.22
CA GLY A 190 7.23 -5.71 16.91
C GLY A 190 6.33 -4.53 17.24
N SER A 191 6.82 -3.34 16.93
CA SER A 191 6.21 -2.06 17.30
C SER A 191 5.72 -1.30 16.07
N GLY A 192 5.43 -1.98 14.97
CA GLY A 192 5.00 -1.35 13.72
C GLY A 192 3.55 -0.88 13.77
N CYS A 193 3.06 -0.47 12.61
CA CYS A 193 1.69 -0.01 12.42
C CYS A 193 1.00 -0.73 11.26
N ILE A 194 -0.29 -0.99 11.42
CA ILE A 194 -1.21 -1.40 10.34
C ILE A 194 -2.27 -0.30 10.26
N THR A 195 -2.30 0.42 9.15
CA THR A 195 -3.28 1.48 8.89
C THR A 195 -4.37 0.96 7.98
N ALA A 196 -5.62 1.09 8.43
CA ALA A 196 -6.82 0.83 7.65
C ALA A 196 -7.41 2.18 7.20
N ASP A 197 -7.55 2.34 5.90
CA ASP A 197 -8.06 3.53 5.24
C ASP A 197 -9.09 3.14 4.15
N GLN A 198 -9.93 4.08 3.73
CA GLN A 198 -10.96 3.94 2.71
C GLN A 198 -11.77 2.63 2.88
N ASP A 199 -12.47 2.46 4.00
CA ASP A 199 -13.32 1.26 4.24
C ASP A 199 -12.53 -0.07 4.29
N SER A 200 -11.37 -0.06 4.93
CA SER A 200 -10.58 -1.27 5.18
C SER A 200 -10.95 -1.94 6.51
N SER A 201 -10.81 -3.25 6.56
CA SER A 201 -11.12 -4.04 7.77
C SER A 201 -9.91 -4.86 8.21
N VAL A 202 -9.65 -4.87 9.52
CA VAL A 202 -8.65 -5.74 10.15
C VAL A 202 -9.37 -6.75 11.02
N PHE A 203 -9.19 -8.04 10.71
CA PHE A 203 -9.78 -9.13 11.48
C PHE A 203 -8.70 -9.96 12.19
N PHE A 204 -8.69 -9.88 13.51
CA PHE A 204 -7.89 -10.76 14.39
C PHE A 204 -8.57 -12.11 14.52
N SER A 205 -8.44 -12.92 13.47
CA SER A 205 -9.16 -14.18 13.31
C SER A 205 -8.54 -15.35 14.07
N ASN A 206 -7.30 -15.21 14.54
CA ASN A 206 -6.62 -16.24 15.30
C ASN A 206 -6.05 -15.66 16.60
N CYS A 207 -6.87 -15.64 17.64
CA CYS A 207 -6.49 -15.19 18.96
C CYS A 207 -5.60 -16.20 19.72
N LEU A 208 -5.23 -17.36 19.17
CA LEU A 208 -4.12 -18.16 19.74
C LEU A 208 -2.78 -17.50 19.41
N MET A 209 -2.67 -16.89 18.23
CA MET A 209 -1.48 -16.17 17.79
C MET A 209 -1.42 -14.78 18.45
N ASP A 210 -0.42 -14.54 19.29
CA ASP A 210 -0.26 -13.23 19.95
C ASP A 210 -0.05 -12.08 18.95
N ILE A 211 -0.54 -10.91 19.34
CA ILE A 211 -0.17 -9.64 18.74
C ILE A 211 0.53 -8.83 19.84
N ASP A 212 1.73 -8.36 19.55
CA ASP A 212 2.50 -7.53 20.46
C ASP A 212 1.71 -6.26 20.83
N ARG A 213 1.68 -5.90 22.12
CA ARG A 213 0.95 -4.70 22.60
C ARG A 213 1.49 -3.40 22.01
N LYS A 214 2.73 -3.42 21.49
CA LYS A 214 3.35 -2.28 20.79
C LYS A 214 2.91 -2.18 19.32
N GLN A 215 2.32 -3.22 18.76
CA GLN A 215 1.75 -3.17 17.41
C GLN A 215 0.47 -2.33 17.46
N THR A 216 0.38 -1.31 16.61
CA THR A 216 -0.81 -0.44 16.56
C THR A 216 -1.61 -0.72 15.29
N VAL A 217 -2.94 -0.77 15.43
CA VAL A 217 -3.85 -0.62 14.30
C VAL A 217 -4.40 0.81 14.30
N TYR A 218 -4.22 1.53 13.20
CA TYR A 218 -4.70 2.89 13.05
C TYR A 218 -5.86 2.94 12.04
N LEU A 219 -7.01 3.41 12.49
CA LEU A 219 -8.18 3.68 11.65
C LEU A 219 -8.07 5.12 11.12
N ALA A 220 -7.70 5.26 9.85
CA ALA A 220 -7.48 6.56 9.22
C ALA A 220 -8.78 7.25 8.78
N ASP A 221 -9.88 6.49 8.64
CA ASP A 221 -11.17 6.98 8.17
C ASP A 221 -12.35 6.52 9.05
N SER A 222 -13.56 6.99 8.71
CA SER A 222 -14.81 6.73 9.43
C SER A 222 -15.50 5.40 9.06
N LYS A 223 -15.09 4.73 7.99
CA LYS A 223 -15.70 3.49 7.48
C LYS A 223 -14.91 2.24 7.88
N SER A 224 -13.60 2.38 8.06
CA SER A 224 -12.73 1.27 8.45
C SER A 224 -13.14 0.59 9.76
N SER A 225 -12.70 -0.65 9.96
CA SER A 225 -13.13 -1.45 11.12
C SER A 225 -12.06 -2.39 11.65
N VAL A 226 -12.17 -2.71 12.94
CA VAL A 226 -11.41 -3.77 13.60
C VAL A 226 -12.38 -4.79 14.18
N ARG A 227 -12.11 -6.08 13.95
CA ARG A 227 -12.84 -7.18 14.54
C ARG A 227 -11.88 -8.17 15.19
N ALA A 228 -12.27 -8.78 16.31
CA ALA A 228 -11.52 -9.86 16.95
C ALA A 228 -12.40 -11.08 17.24
N VAL A 229 -11.79 -12.26 17.38
CA VAL A 229 -12.51 -13.45 17.86
C VAL A 229 -12.88 -13.28 19.34
N ALA A 230 -14.15 -13.48 19.67
CA ALA A 230 -14.68 -13.35 21.03
C ALA A 230 -14.24 -14.50 21.94
N ILE A 231 -14.27 -15.73 21.41
CA ILE A 231 -13.99 -16.97 22.13
C ILE A 231 -12.49 -17.24 22.14
N ALA A 232 -11.76 -16.50 22.96
CA ALA A 232 -10.32 -16.71 23.12
C ALA A 232 -9.81 -16.14 24.45
N LYS A 233 -8.53 -16.38 24.73
CA LYS A 233 -7.84 -15.71 25.84
C LYS A 233 -8.03 -14.19 25.69
N PRO A 234 -8.58 -13.49 26.70
CA PRO A 234 -8.74 -12.04 26.64
C PRO A 234 -7.39 -11.35 26.43
N ARG A 235 -7.37 -10.39 25.51
CA ARG A 235 -6.20 -9.59 25.16
C ARG A 235 -6.61 -8.14 24.96
N THR A 236 -5.62 -7.27 25.08
CA THR A 236 -5.76 -5.84 24.81
C THR A 236 -5.05 -5.51 23.51
N PHE A 237 -5.81 -5.11 22.49
CA PHE A 237 -5.29 -4.65 21.21
C PHE A 237 -5.17 -3.12 21.21
N ARG A 238 -4.05 -2.59 20.71
CA ARG A 238 -3.85 -1.14 20.64
C ARG A 238 -4.42 -0.57 19.35
N ILE A 239 -5.45 0.25 19.46
CA ILE A 239 -6.19 0.84 18.36
C ILE A 239 -6.10 2.36 18.46
N ALA A 240 -5.79 3.02 17.34
CA ALA A 240 -5.80 4.47 17.24
C ALA A 240 -6.81 4.92 16.18
N GLY A 241 -7.31 6.16 16.30
CA GLY A 241 -8.24 6.73 15.33
C GLY A 241 -9.69 6.26 15.48
N PHE A 242 -10.07 5.64 16.60
CA PHE A 242 -11.45 5.23 16.82
C PHE A 242 -12.36 6.46 16.99
N GLY A 243 -13.41 6.57 16.17
CA GLY A 243 -14.33 7.70 16.13
C GLY A 243 -14.89 8.01 14.75
N ASN A 244 -15.74 9.04 14.68
CA ASN A 244 -16.44 9.45 13.47
C ASN A 244 -17.28 8.33 12.80
N GLY A 245 -17.70 7.31 13.55
CA GLY A 245 -18.53 6.22 13.05
C GLY A 245 -17.81 4.92 12.69
N ASN A 246 -16.47 4.87 12.74
CA ASN A 246 -15.75 3.61 12.53
C ASN A 246 -16.06 2.60 13.66
N LYS A 247 -15.76 1.31 13.41
CA LYS A 247 -16.26 0.19 14.24
C LYS A 247 -15.14 -0.62 14.87
N ILE A 248 -15.33 -0.98 16.14
CA ILE A 248 -14.57 -2.03 16.82
C ILE A 248 -15.56 -3.10 17.26
N GLY A 249 -15.30 -4.36 16.94
CA GLY A 249 -16.24 -5.44 17.23
C GLY A 249 -15.63 -6.80 17.48
N LEU A 250 -16.52 -7.75 17.70
CA LEU A 250 -16.25 -9.17 17.85
C LEU A 250 -16.92 -9.96 16.72
N ASP A 251 -16.50 -11.20 16.54
CA ASP A 251 -17.10 -12.14 15.59
C ASP A 251 -18.41 -12.79 16.07
N LEU A 252 -18.87 -12.42 17.26
CA LEU A 252 -20.15 -12.83 17.85
C LEU A 252 -20.91 -11.62 18.41
N PRO A 253 -22.26 -11.70 18.50
CA PRO A 253 -23.08 -10.64 19.07
C PRO A 253 -22.64 -10.26 20.48
N LEU A 254 -22.56 -8.96 20.75
CA LEU A 254 -22.28 -8.43 22.08
C LEU A 254 -23.50 -8.66 22.97
N PHE A 255 -23.32 -9.37 24.08
CA PHE A 255 -24.41 -9.69 24.99
C PHE A 255 -23.90 -9.83 26.41
N LYS A 256 -24.56 -9.16 27.36
CA LYS A 256 -24.33 -9.37 28.79
C LYS A 256 -25.66 -9.24 29.52
N LEU A 257 -26.07 -10.30 30.22
CA LEU A 257 -27.44 -10.48 30.71
C LEU A 257 -27.93 -9.34 31.64
N LEU A 258 -27.04 -8.78 32.45
CA LEU A 258 -27.38 -7.84 33.54
C LEU A 258 -26.67 -6.48 33.41
N SER A 259 -25.94 -6.21 32.33
CA SER A 259 -25.23 -4.94 32.17
C SER A 259 -24.92 -4.62 30.72
N SER A 260 -24.37 -3.44 30.46
CA SER A 260 -23.82 -3.10 29.14
C SER A 260 -22.82 -4.17 28.67
N PRO A 261 -22.90 -4.63 27.40
CA PRO A 261 -21.94 -5.58 26.84
C PRO A 261 -20.63 -4.91 26.44
N PHE A 262 -20.50 -3.60 26.67
CA PHE A 262 -19.24 -2.87 26.56
C PHE A 262 -19.02 -1.96 27.77
N SER A 263 -17.75 -1.66 28.07
CA SER A 263 -17.38 -0.66 29.07
C SER A 263 -16.11 0.05 28.66
N TYR A 264 -16.04 1.37 28.87
CA TYR A 264 -14.83 2.15 28.66
C TYR A 264 -14.28 2.66 30.00
N ASN A 265 -13.00 2.44 30.24
CA ASN A 265 -12.30 2.96 31.42
C ASN A 265 -11.57 4.26 31.07
N SER A 266 -12.09 5.38 31.57
CA SER A 266 -11.54 6.72 31.31
C SER A 266 -10.17 6.98 31.93
N ARG A 267 -9.69 6.14 32.85
CA ARG A 267 -8.33 6.25 33.44
C ARG A 267 -7.29 5.51 32.62
N THR A 268 -7.66 4.37 32.02
CA THR A 268 -6.72 3.52 31.27
C THR A 268 -6.85 3.65 29.76
N GLY A 269 -7.97 4.18 29.26
CA GLY A 269 -8.26 4.26 27.83
C GLY A 269 -8.72 2.94 27.21
N ILE A 270 -9.08 1.96 28.03
CA ILE A 270 -9.44 0.62 27.56
C ILE A 270 -10.95 0.53 27.35
N LEU A 271 -11.35 0.19 26.12
CA LEU A 271 -12.69 -0.26 25.75
C LEU A 271 -12.75 -1.79 25.81
N SER A 272 -13.58 -2.31 26.68
CA SER A 272 -13.84 -3.73 26.85
C SER A 272 -15.13 -4.11 26.14
N LEU A 273 -15.08 -5.08 25.23
CA LEU A 273 -16.26 -5.70 24.60
C LEU A 273 -16.45 -7.10 25.17
N ARG A 274 -17.69 -7.45 25.52
CA ARG A 274 -18.03 -8.71 26.18
C ARG A 274 -19.22 -9.39 25.53
N ILE A 275 -19.16 -10.71 25.57
CA ILE A 275 -20.29 -11.59 25.30
C ILE A 275 -20.68 -12.26 26.64
N LYS A 276 -21.08 -13.54 26.63
CA LYS A 276 -21.41 -14.29 27.84
C LYS A 276 -20.18 -14.56 28.73
N GLY A 277 -20.34 -14.36 30.04
CA GLY A 277 -19.31 -14.65 31.05
C GLY A 277 -18.07 -13.75 30.87
N ASN A 278 -16.89 -14.36 30.90
CA ASN A 278 -15.60 -13.65 30.78
C ASN A 278 -15.07 -13.58 29.34
N TRP A 279 -15.90 -13.94 28.35
CA TRP A 279 -15.47 -14.00 26.95
C TRP A 279 -15.63 -12.63 26.29
N GLY A 280 -14.64 -12.27 25.48
CA GLY A 280 -14.53 -10.95 24.88
C GLY A 280 -13.08 -10.47 24.80
N GLN A 281 -12.92 -9.25 24.33
CA GLN A 281 -11.61 -8.65 24.10
C GLN A 281 -11.58 -7.21 24.60
N ASP A 282 -10.36 -6.72 24.84
CA ASP A 282 -10.09 -5.35 25.23
C ASP A 282 -9.37 -4.62 24.11
N PHE A 283 -9.62 -3.32 24.04
CA PHE A 283 -9.06 -2.44 23.03
C PHE A 283 -8.55 -1.19 23.74
N ASP A 284 -7.24 -0.97 23.74
CA ASP A 284 -6.66 0.31 24.16
C ASP A 284 -6.88 1.32 23.04
N ILE A 285 -7.91 2.16 23.21
CA ILE A 285 -8.34 3.19 22.26
C ILE A 285 -7.82 4.59 22.63
N GLY A 286 -7.12 4.70 23.77
CA GLY A 286 -6.67 5.96 24.35
C GLY A 286 -7.72 6.67 25.21
N LEU A 287 -7.32 7.82 25.76
CA LEU A 287 -8.11 8.62 26.70
C LEU A 287 -9.03 9.61 25.98
N GLY A 288 -9.97 10.22 26.73
CA GLY A 288 -10.77 11.36 26.28
C GLY A 288 -12.11 11.04 25.62
N TYR A 289 -12.52 9.77 25.53
CA TYR A 289 -13.84 9.40 24.99
C TYR A 289 -14.99 9.66 25.98
N ASP A 290 -16.12 10.14 25.47
CA ASP A 290 -17.38 10.25 26.21
C ASP A 290 -18.16 8.93 26.14
N SER A 291 -18.41 8.30 27.29
CA SER A 291 -19.10 7.02 27.38
C SER A 291 -20.52 7.02 26.78
N ARG A 292 -21.16 8.18 26.63
CA ARG A 292 -22.52 8.34 26.08
C ARG A 292 -22.58 8.23 24.55
N LEU A 293 -21.45 8.43 23.87
CA LEU A 293 -21.35 8.44 22.41
C LEU A 293 -20.98 7.07 21.81
N PHE A 294 -20.77 6.06 22.65
CA PHE A 294 -20.63 4.67 22.21
C PHE A 294 -22.00 4.08 21.94
N LYS A 295 -22.16 3.44 20.77
CA LYS A 295 -23.39 2.75 20.38
C LYS A 295 -23.07 1.35 19.89
N VAL A 296 -23.84 0.38 20.38
CA VAL A 296 -23.83 -0.98 19.81
C VAL A 296 -24.42 -0.92 18.41
N THR A 297 -23.79 -1.61 17.47
CA THR A 297 -24.18 -1.66 16.07
C THR A 297 -23.92 -3.04 15.48
N THR A 298 -24.58 -3.33 14.35
CA THR A 298 -24.27 -4.49 13.52
C THR A 298 -22.96 -4.28 12.79
N ASP A 299 -22.11 -5.30 12.77
CA ASP A 299 -20.92 -5.29 11.94
C ASP A 299 -21.15 -5.96 10.59
N THR A 300 -21.22 -5.15 9.55
CA THR A 300 -21.41 -5.50 8.15
C THR A 300 -20.12 -5.44 7.30
N SER A 301 -18.95 -5.47 7.93
CA SER A 301 -17.66 -5.34 7.23
C SER A 301 -17.52 -6.36 6.08
N LEU A 302 -17.29 -5.87 4.86
CA LEU A 302 -17.27 -6.70 3.65
C LEU A 302 -16.17 -7.78 3.71
N GLY A 303 -16.50 -8.99 3.26
CA GLY A 303 -15.62 -10.17 3.33
C GLY A 303 -15.65 -10.91 4.67
N LEU A 304 -16.41 -10.42 5.66
CA LEU A 304 -16.68 -11.10 6.92
C LEU A 304 -18.17 -11.40 7.05
N LEU A 305 -18.51 -12.42 7.84
CA LEU A 305 -19.91 -12.70 8.18
C LEU A 305 -20.51 -11.49 8.92
N SER A 306 -21.75 -11.13 8.59
CA SER A 306 -22.47 -10.06 9.29
C SER A 306 -22.79 -10.51 10.72
N VAL A 307 -22.53 -9.64 11.70
CA VAL A 307 -22.78 -9.94 13.12
C VAL A 307 -23.73 -8.88 13.70
N PRO A 308 -25.02 -9.22 13.86
CA PRO A 308 -25.99 -8.36 14.54
C PRO A 308 -25.49 -7.98 15.93
N TRP A 309 -25.50 -6.69 16.25
CA TRP A 309 -24.99 -6.15 17.53
C TRP A 309 -23.57 -6.61 17.87
N GLY A 310 -22.74 -6.95 16.87
CA GLY A 310 -21.39 -7.48 17.05
C GLY A 310 -20.31 -6.42 17.28
N ALA A 311 -20.64 -5.13 17.17
CA ALA A 311 -19.65 -4.05 17.26
C ALA A 311 -20.16 -2.86 18.09
N VAL A 312 -19.20 -2.02 18.45
CA VAL A 312 -19.43 -0.67 18.97
C VAL A 312 -18.88 0.33 17.96
N LYS A 313 -19.71 1.34 17.64
CA LYS A 313 -19.29 2.56 16.95
C LYS A 313 -19.18 3.69 17.96
N TYR A 314 -18.29 4.65 17.69
CA TYR A 314 -18.22 5.91 18.42
C TYR A 314 -18.67 7.05 17.50
N GLU A 315 -19.75 7.72 17.88
CA GLU A 315 -20.40 8.74 17.04
C GLU A 315 -19.71 10.11 17.14
N GLY A 316 -18.93 10.33 18.20
CA GLY A 316 -18.14 11.55 18.37
C GLY A 316 -16.86 11.58 17.53
N PRO A 317 -16.19 12.74 17.49
CA PRO A 317 -14.87 12.85 16.86
C PRO A 317 -13.81 12.10 17.65
N VAL A 318 -12.74 11.65 16.97
CA VAL A 318 -11.58 11.06 17.61
C VAL A 318 -10.99 12.05 18.65
N PRO A 319 -10.97 11.73 19.96
CA PRO A 319 -10.52 12.68 20.98
C PRO A 319 -9.06 13.11 20.80
N ASN A 320 -8.19 12.17 20.45
CA ASN A 320 -6.80 12.45 20.08
C ASN A 320 -6.58 12.25 18.58
N LYS A 321 -6.46 13.37 17.85
CA LYS A 321 -6.26 13.37 16.39
C LYS A 321 -4.82 13.10 15.97
N GLN A 322 -3.88 12.97 16.91
CA GLN A 322 -2.47 12.72 16.58
C GLN A 322 -2.30 11.29 16.05
N ILE A 323 -1.65 11.18 14.90
CA ILE A 323 -1.20 9.89 14.37
C ILE A 323 -0.16 9.33 15.37
N PRO A 324 -0.30 8.07 15.84
CA PRO A 324 0.67 7.46 16.74
C PRO A 324 2.09 7.52 16.18
N SER A 325 3.10 7.68 17.05
CA SER A 325 4.50 7.86 16.63
C SER A 325 5.09 6.71 15.82
N ASN A 326 4.56 5.49 16.00
CA ASN A 326 4.92 4.30 15.22
C ASN A 326 4.11 4.15 13.92
N CYS A 327 3.09 4.97 13.71
CA CYS A 327 2.31 5.08 12.48
C CYS A 327 2.74 6.32 11.68
N ARG A 328 2.47 6.32 10.38
CA ARG A 328 2.72 7.47 9.49
C ARG A 328 1.59 7.57 8.46
N PRO A 329 1.32 8.76 7.89
CA PRO A 329 0.44 8.87 6.74
C PRO A 329 0.86 7.90 5.64
N CYS A 330 -0.10 7.18 5.08
CA CYS A 330 0.14 6.25 4.00
C CYS A 330 0.54 7.02 2.74
N LYS A 331 1.66 6.61 2.11
CA LYS A 331 2.16 7.27 0.91
C LYS A 331 1.31 6.89 -0.32
N PRO A 332 1.12 7.80 -1.27
CA PRO A 332 0.60 7.45 -2.58
C PRO A 332 1.57 6.48 -3.28
N PHE A 333 1.04 5.63 -4.16
CA PHE A 333 1.89 4.75 -4.96
C PHE A 333 2.58 5.55 -6.07
N PRO A 334 3.88 5.31 -6.32
CA PRO A 334 4.60 6.03 -7.36
C PRO A 334 4.23 5.50 -8.76
N PRO A 335 4.25 6.36 -9.80
CA PRO A 335 4.09 5.91 -11.17
C PRO A 335 5.28 5.04 -11.62
N ALA A 336 5.04 4.12 -12.54
CA ALA A 336 6.11 3.33 -13.15
C ALA A 336 6.90 4.19 -14.15
N PRO A 337 8.26 4.19 -14.10
CA PRO A 337 9.07 4.87 -15.11
C PRO A 337 8.78 4.35 -16.52
N THR A 338 8.62 5.25 -17.48
CA THR A 338 8.34 4.93 -18.90
C THR A 338 9.54 5.14 -19.80
N THR A 339 10.55 5.90 -19.36
CA THR A 339 11.80 6.17 -20.07
C THR A 339 12.99 5.74 -19.22
N THR A 340 14.12 5.41 -19.84
CA THR A 340 15.35 4.99 -19.16
C THR A 340 16.20 6.16 -18.66
N THR A 341 15.81 7.40 -18.95
CA THR A 341 16.52 8.61 -18.55
C THR A 341 16.35 8.86 -17.06
N THR A 342 17.44 8.75 -16.29
CA THR A 342 17.49 9.26 -14.93
C THR A 342 17.48 10.79 -15.00
N THR A 343 16.36 11.42 -14.64
CA THR A 343 16.38 12.85 -14.31
C THR A 343 17.27 13.01 -13.08
N LYS A 344 18.54 13.40 -13.29
CA LYS A 344 19.30 14.06 -12.24
C LYS A 344 18.48 15.27 -11.84
N ALA A 345 17.97 15.29 -10.61
CA ALA A 345 17.47 16.52 -10.03
C ALA A 345 18.63 17.52 -10.08
N CYS A 346 18.55 18.48 -10.99
CA CYS A 346 19.49 19.57 -11.04
C CYS A 346 19.16 20.46 -9.84
N SER A 347 20.00 20.46 -8.81
CA SER A 347 20.02 21.60 -7.88
C SER A 347 20.16 22.87 -8.72
N PRO A 348 19.44 23.95 -8.43
CA PRO A 348 19.63 25.20 -9.13
C PRO A 348 21.07 25.66 -8.89
N LYS A 349 21.92 25.44 -9.90
CA LYS A 349 23.26 26.01 -9.95
C LYS A 349 23.04 27.44 -10.39
N SER A 350 23.19 28.37 -9.45
CA SER A 350 23.23 29.81 -9.70
C SER A 350 24.17 30.05 -10.87
N THR A 351 23.62 30.36 -12.03
CA THR A 351 24.40 30.67 -13.21
C THR A 351 24.44 32.18 -13.32
N THR A 352 25.64 32.68 -13.10
CA THR A 352 26.10 34.06 -13.18
C THR A 352 25.51 34.77 -14.39
N SER A 353 24.82 35.88 -14.15
CA SER A 353 24.33 36.80 -15.17
C SER A 353 25.50 37.41 -15.93
N LEU A 354 25.51 37.24 -17.26
CA LEU A 354 26.37 38.01 -18.15
C LEU A 354 25.86 39.45 -18.25
N THR A 355 26.69 40.35 -17.75
CA THR A 355 26.60 41.80 -17.84
C THR A 355 26.75 42.25 -19.30
N THR A 356 25.77 42.97 -19.84
CA THR A 356 25.99 43.89 -20.96
C THR A 356 25.71 45.31 -20.49
N SER A 357 26.70 46.15 -20.75
CA SER A 357 26.87 47.53 -20.35
C SER A 357 25.88 48.48 -21.05
N LYS A 358 25.24 49.36 -20.28
CA LYS A 358 24.89 50.71 -20.74
C LYS A 358 25.11 51.73 -19.63
N THR A 359 25.84 52.77 -20.01
CA THR A 359 26.33 53.88 -19.21
C THR A 359 25.29 55.02 -19.17
N SER A 360 25.34 55.80 -18.08
CA SER A 360 24.82 57.16 -17.83
C SER A 360 23.47 57.33 -17.08
N SER A 361 23.63 57.82 -15.84
CA SER A 361 22.71 58.39 -14.84
C SER A 361 22.28 59.84 -15.19
N PRO A 362 21.39 60.56 -14.45
CA PRO A 362 20.96 60.35 -13.05
C PRO A 362 19.46 60.55 -12.64
N LYS A 363 19.03 59.74 -11.62
CA LYS A 363 18.24 59.95 -10.36
C LYS A 363 17.21 61.11 -10.20
N PRO A 364 16.28 61.11 -9.18
CA PRO A 364 15.60 60.04 -8.39
C PRO A 364 14.04 60.13 -8.41
N THR A 365 13.31 59.10 -7.96
CA THR A 365 12.37 59.15 -6.80
C THR A 365 11.80 57.76 -6.53
N THR A 366 12.01 57.29 -5.30
CA THR A 366 11.56 56.02 -4.71
C THR A 366 10.16 56.14 -4.14
N THR A 367 9.24 55.20 -4.44
CA THR A 367 8.33 54.64 -3.42
C THR A 367 7.77 53.28 -3.84
N SER A 368 8.24 52.26 -3.11
CA SER A 368 7.58 51.00 -2.72
C SER A 368 6.40 50.45 -3.54
N THR A 369 6.63 49.32 -4.22
CA THR A 369 5.59 48.29 -4.40
C THR A 369 6.18 46.92 -4.10
N THR A 370 5.66 46.33 -3.03
CA THR A 370 5.83 44.95 -2.56
C THR A 370 5.67 43.94 -3.70
N SER A 371 6.72 43.16 -3.96
CA SER A 371 6.67 41.97 -4.82
C SER A 371 5.95 40.84 -4.08
N ASN A 372 4.74 40.51 -4.51
CA ASN A 372 4.07 39.27 -4.12
C ASN A 372 4.48 38.17 -5.11
N ALA A 373 5.06 37.09 -4.59
CA ALA A 373 5.41 35.92 -5.39
C ALA A 373 4.14 35.18 -5.84
N GLN A 374 3.84 35.20 -7.14
CA GLN A 374 2.87 34.29 -7.74
C GLN A 374 3.50 32.90 -7.89
N THR A 375 2.81 31.88 -7.40
CA THR A 375 3.20 30.47 -7.58
C THR A 375 2.26 29.84 -8.60
N THR A 376 2.75 29.59 -9.82
CA THR A 376 1.99 28.88 -10.86
C THR A 376 2.21 27.38 -10.72
N ILE A 377 1.14 26.62 -10.50
CA ILE A 377 1.18 25.15 -10.50
C ILE A 377 0.62 24.67 -11.83
N THR A 378 1.50 24.14 -12.69
CA THR A 378 1.10 23.54 -13.97
C THR A 378 1.04 22.02 -13.83
N THR A 379 -0.14 21.44 -14.04
CA THR A 379 -0.31 19.99 -14.25
C THR A 379 -0.79 19.73 -15.66
N THR A 380 0.04 19.08 -16.48
CA THR A 380 -0.30 18.65 -17.84
C THR A 380 -0.48 17.13 -17.89
N TRP A 381 -1.57 16.68 -18.51
CA TRP A 381 -1.78 15.28 -18.91
C TRP A 381 -2.25 15.20 -20.38
N THR A 382 -2.20 13.99 -20.94
CA THR A 382 -2.62 13.50 -22.28
C THR A 382 -1.80 13.87 -23.52
N GLY A 383 -0.87 13.00 -23.89
CA GLY A 383 -1.07 12.05 -25.00
C GLY A 383 -1.28 12.51 -26.45
N THR A 384 -1.72 13.72 -26.75
CA THR A 384 -1.87 14.25 -28.13
C THR A 384 -1.84 15.77 -28.11
N THR A 385 -1.16 16.35 -29.09
CA THR A 385 -0.72 17.75 -29.16
C THR A 385 -1.83 18.76 -28.85
N THR A 386 -1.60 19.63 -27.87
CA THR A 386 -2.41 20.82 -27.58
C THR A 386 -1.47 22.01 -27.44
N ARG A 387 -1.79 23.15 -28.07
CA ARG A 387 -1.04 24.39 -27.92
C ARG A 387 -1.85 25.29 -26.97
N THR A 388 -1.29 25.58 -25.80
CA THR A 388 -1.92 26.46 -24.80
C THR A 388 -1.29 27.84 -24.90
N ILE A 389 -2.11 28.88 -25.05
CA ILE A 389 -1.68 30.28 -24.99
C ILE A 389 -2.27 30.85 -23.71
N THR A 390 -1.42 31.47 -22.89
CA THR A 390 -1.84 32.17 -21.67
C THR A 390 -1.74 33.66 -21.95
N GLU A 391 -2.88 34.35 -21.92
CA GLU A 391 -2.93 35.81 -21.90
C GLU A 391 -3.20 36.25 -20.47
N THR A 392 -2.27 37.04 -19.92
CA THR A 392 -2.40 37.66 -18.60
C THR A 392 -3.26 38.90 -18.74
N ASP A 393 -4.44 38.91 -18.12
CA ASP A 393 -5.10 40.16 -17.78
C ASP A 393 -4.61 40.66 -16.41
N THR A 394 -4.78 41.96 -16.19
CA THR A 394 -4.18 42.81 -15.16
C THR A 394 -3.83 42.23 -13.77
N PRO A 395 -2.84 42.81 -13.06
CA PRO A 395 -2.39 42.35 -11.75
C PRO A 395 -3.52 42.21 -10.73
N GLY A 396 -3.78 40.98 -10.27
CA GLY A 396 -4.80 40.64 -9.27
C GLY A 396 -6.04 39.92 -9.80
N GLY A 397 -6.13 39.67 -11.11
CA GLY A 397 -7.23 38.93 -11.76
C GLY A 397 -7.07 37.39 -11.74
N THR A 398 -8.09 36.70 -12.24
CA THR A 398 -8.07 35.24 -12.48
C THR A 398 -7.73 34.99 -13.95
N ASP A 399 -6.61 34.33 -14.24
CA ASP A 399 -6.21 34.04 -15.62
C ASP A 399 -7.19 33.07 -16.30
N THR A 400 -7.63 33.42 -17.51
CA THR A 400 -8.49 32.56 -18.34
C THR A 400 -7.64 31.73 -19.28
N VAL A 401 -7.77 30.39 -19.20
CA VAL A 401 -7.07 29.48 -20.11
C VAL A 401 -8.00 29.11 -21.27
N ILE A 402 -7.63 29.50 -22.48
CA ILE A 402 -8.33 29.11 -23.70
C ILE A 402 -7.67 27.85 -24.26
N VAL A 403 -8.48 26.82 -24.52
CA VAL A 403 -8.05 25.56 -25.14
C VAL A 403 -8.65 25.51 -26.54
N GLU A 404 -7.81 25.66 -27.57
CA GLU A 404 -8.23 25.46 -28.96
C GLU A 404 -8.00 24.00 -29.39
N GLU A 405 -9.04 23.39 -29.94
CA GLU A 405 -8.97 22.08 -30.59
C GLU A 405 -8.79 22.27 -32.11
N PRO A 406 -7.83 21.60 -32.76
CA PRO A 406 -7.63 21.76 -34.20
C PRO A 406 -8.78 21.11 -34.97
N THR A 407 -9.43 21.86 -35.86
CA THR A 407 -10.35 21.31 -36.84
C THR A 407 -9.57 20.44 -37.82
N THR A 408 -9.83 19.13 -37.85
CA THR A 408 -9.31 18.26 -38.91
C THR A 408 -9.98 18.65 -40.23
N SER A 409 -9.18 19.03 -41.23
CA SER A 409 -9.65 19.17 -42.60
C SER A 409 -10.15 17.81 -43.08
N ASN A 410 -11.45 17.69 -43.35
CA ASN A 410 -12.01 16.59 -44.12
C ASN A 410 -11.38 16.61 -45.51
N THR A 411 -10.57 15.60 -45.83
CA THR A 411 -10.28 15.22 -47.21
C THR A 411 -11.18 14.06 -47.59
N GLN A 412 -11.95 14.29 -48.66
CA GLN A 412 -12.72 13.33 -49.44
C GLN A 412 -11.92 12.09 -49.84
#